data_AF-A0A177QQJ0-F1
#
_entry.id   AF-A0A177QQJ0-F1
#
_cell.length_a   1.000
_cell.length_b   1.000
_cell.length_c   1.000
_cell.angle_alpha   90.00
_cell.angle_beta   90.00
_cell.angle_gamma   90.00
#
_symmetry.space_group_name_H-M   'P 1'
#
loop_
_entity.id
_entity.type
_entity.pdbx_description
1 polymer ?
#
loop_
_entity_poly.entity_id
_entity_poly.type
_entity_poly.pdbx_seq_one_letter_code
_entity_poly.pdbx_strand_id
1 'polypeptide(L)' 'MARVDLFLEKDTHEIYFNEINTIPGFTAISMYPKLMGASGVSYSELLTHLVELAIARHKRKTALCREYQPE' A
#
# COMPACT_ATOMS: atom_id res chain seq x y z
N MET A 1 0.52 -1.43 -1.70
CA MET A 1 -0.06 -0.77 -0.52
C MET A 1 0.99 -0.65 0.55
N ALA A 2 0.80 0.29 1.48
CA ALA A 2 1.47 0.31 2.77
C ALA A 2 0.62 1.14 3.75
N ARG A 3 0.72 0.87 5.04
CA ARG A 3 0.27 1.79 6.10
C ARG A 3 1.48 2.60 6.56
N VAL A 4 1.38 3.91 6.57
CA VAL A 4 2.42 4.80 7.07
C VAL A 4 1.98 5.30 8.44
N ASP A 5 2.75 4.96 9.45
CA ASP A 5 2.47 5.38 10.82
C ASP A 5 3.34 6.59 11.15
N LEU A 6 2.71 7.60 11.74
CA LEU A 6 3.29 8.92 11.99
C LEU A 6 3.06 9.31 13.45
N PHE A 7 3.94 10.13 14.00
CA PHE A 7 3.68 10.89 15.22
C PHE A 7 3.29 12.32 14.87
N LEU A 8 2.37 12.91 15.64
CA LEU A 8 2.00 14.33 15.57
C LEU A 8 2.37 14.95 16.92
N GLU A 9 3.35 15.85 16.90
CA GLU A 9 3.72 16.65 18.08
C GLU A 9 2.60 17.67 18.37
N LYS A 10 2.23 17.85 19.64
CA LYS A 10 0.98 18.54 20.00
C LYS A 10 1.08 20.06 19.94
N ASP A 11 2.24 20.63 20.24
CA ASP A 11 2.38 22.08 20.37
C ASP A 11 2.71 22.72 19.01
N THR A 12 3.69 22.15 18.33
CA THR A 12 4.20 22.57 17.01
C THR A 12 3.39 22.01 15.84
N HIS A 13 2.59 20.96 16.07
CA HIS A 13 1.88 20.21 15.02
C HIS A 13 2.82 19.60 13.97
N GLU A 14 4.09 19.41 14.31
CA GLU A 14 5.04 18.76 13.44
C GLU A 14 4.74 17.26 13.30
N ILE A 15 4.83 16.79 12.06
CA ILE A 15 4.61 15.39 11.70
C ILE A 15 5.96 14.70 11.60
N TYR A 16 6.11 13.64 12.37
CA TYR A 16 7.30 12.81 12.37
C TYR A 16 6.98 11.44 11.79
N PHE A 17 7.83 10.99 10.88
CA PHE A 17 7.75 9.65 10.35
C PHE A 17 8.17 8.62 11.41
N ASN A 18 7.35 7.59 11.61
CA ASN A 18 7.69 6.46 12.48
C ASN A 18 8.07 5.22 11.66
N GLU A 19 7.12 4.66 10.92
CA GLU A 19 7.34 3.42 10.18
C GLU A 19 6.45 3.27 8.93
N ILE A 20 6.88 2.38 8.03
CA ILE A 20 6.09 1.90 6.90
C ILE A 20 5.82 0.41 7.05
N ASN A 21 4.54 0.05 7.16
CA ASN A 21 4.07 -1.32 7.16
C ASN A 21 3.62 -1.73 5.75
N THR A 22 4.44 -2.52 5.05
CA THR A 22 4.14 -3.00 3.68
C THR A 22 3.10 -4.12 3.66
N ILE A 23 2.99 -4.87 4.76
CA ILE A 23 1.97 -5.90 5.01
C ILE A 23 1.34 -5.60 6.39
N PRO A 24 0.46 -4.58 6.48
CA PRO A 24 -0.21 -4.28 7.73
C PRO A 24 -1.23 -5.36 8.08
N GLY A 25 -1.68 -5.39 9.34
CA GLY A 25 -2.84 -6.20 9.74
C GLY A 25 -4.01 -5.96 8.78
N PHE A 26 -4.64 -7.06 8.32
CA PHE A 26 -5.59 -7.04 7.22
C PHE A 26 -6.95 -7.66 7.54
N THR A 27 -7.27 -7.84 8.82
CA THR A 27 -8.62 -8.26 9.22
C THR A 27 -9.62 -7.11 9.06
N ALA A 28 -10.93 -7.40 9.05
CA ALA A 28 -11.96 -6.37 8.93
C ALA A 28 -11.90 -5.28 10.03
N ILE A 29 -11.31 -5.58 11.18
CA ILE A 29 -11.11 -4.64 12.30
C ILE A 29 -9.74 -3.95 12.28
N SER A 30 -8.84 -4.35 11.39
CA SER A 30 -7.49 -3.78 11.29
C SER A 30 -7.51 -2.36 10.73
N MET A 31 -6.50 -1.56 11.10
CA MET A 31 -6.47 -0.14 10.77
C MET A 31 -6.46 0.14 9.26
N TYR A 32 -5.69 -0.61 8.47
CA TYR A 32 -5.59 -0.35 7.03
C TYR A 32 -6.93 -0.55 6.30
N PRO A 33 -7.64 -1.69 6.42
CA PRO A 33 -8.99 -1.83 5.87
C PRO A 33 -9.99 -0.79 6.40
N LYS A 34 -9.93 -0.43 7.69
CA LYS A 34 -10.82 0.58 8.27
C LYS A 34 -10.62 1.98 7.67
N LEU A 35 -9.37 2.41 7.47
CA LEU A 35 -9.05 3.70 6.85
C LEU A 35 -9.53 3.77 5.39
N MET A 36 -9.36 2.68 4.64
CA MET A 36 -9.89 2.56 3.28
C MET A 36 -11.42 2.64 3.26
N GLY A 37 -12.09 1.92 4.18
CA GLY A 37 -13.54 1.99 4.36
C GLY A 37 -14.04 3.39 4.69
N ALA A 38 -13.35 4.10 5.60
CA ALA A 38 -13.65 5.49 5.93
C ALA A 38 -13.43 6.44 4.73
N SER A 39 -12.59 6.04 3.77
CA SER A 39 -12.36 6.77 2.51
C SER A 39 -13.33 6.35 1.39
N GLY A 40 -14.33 5.52 1.68
CA GLY A 40 -15.36 5.08 0.73
C GLY A 40 -15.01 3.83 -0.07
N VAL A 41 -13.93 3.12 0.24
CA VAL A 41 -13.55 1.87 -0.42
C VAL A 41 -13.95 0.68 0.45
N SER A 42 -14.92 -0.11 0.01
CA SER A 42 -15.34 -1.29 0.75
C SER A 42 -14.21 -2.32 0.84
N TYR A 43 -14.29 -3.22 1.83
CA TYR A 43 -13.26 -4.24 2.00
C TYR A 43 -13.15 -5.19 0.79
N SER A 44 -14.27 -5.49 0.12
CA SER A 44 -14.28 -6.32 -1.09
C SER A 44 -13.60 -5.60 -2.27
N GLU A 45 -13.94 -4.33 -2.51
CA GLU A 45 -13.29 -3.51 -3.55
C GLU A 45 -11.78 -3.37 -3.29
N LEU A 46 -11.39 -3.15 -2.04
CA LEU A 46 -9.99 -3.09 -1.64
C LEU A 46 -9.23 -4.37 -2.02
N LEU A 47 -9.79 -5.54 -1.70
CA LEU A 47 -9.18 -6.83 -2.05
C LEU A 47 -9.05 -6.99 -3.57
N THR A 48 -10.11 -6.69 -4.32
CA THR A 48 -10.12 -6.73 -5.79
C THR A 48 -9.01 -5.84 -6.35
N HIS A 49 -8.93 -4.58 -5.93
CA HIS A 49 -7.90 -3.64 -6.37
C HIS A 49 -6.48 -4.14 -6.08
N LEU A 50 -6.23 -4.73 -4.91
CA LEU A 50 -4.90 -5.24 -4.56
C LEU A 50 -4.48 -6.42 -5.44
N VAL A 51 -5.41 -7.32 -5.76
CA VAL A 51 -5.15 -8.44 -6.68
C VAL A 51 -4.88 -7.93 -8.09
N GLU A 52 -5.68 -6.99 -8.59
CA GLU A 52 -5.48 -6.38 -9.91
C GLU A 52 -4.12 -5.68 -10.02
N LEU A 53 -3.75 -4.90 -9.01
CA LEU A 53 -2.44 -4.26 -8.93
C LEU A 53 -1.29 -5.29 -8.93
N ALA A 54 -1.46 -6.42 -8.25
CA ALA A 54 -0.47 -7.49 -8.23
C ALA A 54 -0.29 -8.11 -9.62
N ILE A 55 -1.39 -8.41 -10.31
CA ILE A 55 -1.37 -8.95 -11.69
C ILE A 55 -0.74 -7.94 -12.64
N ALA A 56 -1.14 -6.67 -12.59
CA ALA A 56 -0.60 -5.62 -13.44
C ALA A 56 0.91 -5.44 -13.23
N ARG A 57 1.37 -5.43 -11.98
CA ARG A 57 2.80 -5.36 -11.64
C ARG A 57 3.57 -6.58 -12.16
N HIS A 58 2.99 -7.77 -12.06
CA HIS A 58 3.59 -8.99 -12.59
C HIS A 58 3.77 -8.90 -14.12
N LYS A 59 2.71 -8.53 -14.85
CA LYS A 59 2.75 -8.34 -16.32
C LYS A 59 3.82 -7.33 -16.74
N ARG A 60 3.95 -6.21 -16.03
CA ARG A 60 5.03 -5.23 -16.30
C ARG A 60 6.42 -5.84 -16.10
N LYS A 61 6.64 -6.57 -15.00
CA LYS A 61 7.94 -7.19 -14.69
C LYS A 61 8.32 -8.29 -15.70
N THR A 62 7.34 -9.00 -16.25
CA THR A 62 7.59 -10.04 -17.27
C THR A 62 7.94 -9.45 -18.64
N ALA A 63 7.48 -8.24 -18.94
CA ALA A 63 7.77 -7.55 -20.20
C ALA A 63 9.15 -6.86 -20.26
N LEU A 64 9.89 -6.81 -19.14
CA LEU A 64 11.23 -6.23 -19.11
C LEU A 64 12.21 -7.11 -19.89
N CYS A 65 13.07 -6.49 -20.72
CA CYS A 65 14.18 -7.17 -21.37
C CYS A 65 15.09 -7.79 -20.31
N ARG A 66 15.47 -9.06 -20.50
CA ARG A 66 16.36 -9.80 -19.59
C ARG A 66 17.66 -10.22 -20.26
N GLU A 67 17.84 -9.81 -21.50
CA GLU A 67 19.04 -10.06 -22.27
C GLU A 67 19.88 -8.79 -22.29
N TYR A 68 21.18 -8.95 -22.03
CA TYR A 68 22.14 -7.87 -22.17
C TYR A 68 22.51 -7.76 -23.66
N GLN A 69 22.25 -6.59 -24.25
CA GLN A 69 22.73 -6.25 -25.58
C GLN A 69 23.92 -5.30 -25.44
N PRO A 70 25.16 -5.78 -25.61
CA PRO A 70 26.30 -4.88 -25.79
C PRO A 70 26.15 -4.12 -27.12
N GLU A 71 26.55 -2.84 -27.11
CA GLU A 71 26.70 -2.02 -28.32
C GLU A 71 27.74 -2.60 -29.29
#